data_AF-A0A3S5AB46-F1
#
_entry.id   AF-A0A3S5AB46-F1
#
_cell.length_a   1.000
_cell.length_b   1.000
_cell.length_c   1.000
_cell.angle_alpha   90.00
_cell.angle_beta   90.00
_cell.angle_gamma   90.00
#
_symmetry.space_group_name_H-M   'P 1'
#
loop_
_entity.id
_entity.type
_entity.pdbx_description
1 polymer ?
#
loop_
_entity_poly.entity_id
_entity_poly.type
_entity_poly.pdbx_seq_one_letter_code
_entity_poly.pdbx_strand_id
1 'polypeptide(L)'
;MSILSLDYESLLSEIESGSSGSIANVIRKLREYEVTAYNAGVGGPTGEVVAKFIAELDQLIIERNIEIERTCNHHYEGLADSTRELVSIQEEAGVLKAQMLENYKAIQDQVNELGEASTELSNCHVMLSNIDQCIEALELCLPIIDQYSRVERSIEDGRYYHALKILEHLEKTQLEQIRQFTFSEALSRRIPKLRQEIKVVSFIPNN
;
A
#
# COMPACT_ATOMS: atom_id res chain seq x y z
N MET A 1 -31.06 -84.24 -1.38
CA MET A 1 -29.61 -83.93 -1.32
C MET A 1 -29.43 -82.67 -2.16
N SER A 2 -29.31 -81.51 -1.51
CA SER A 2 -29.26 -80.21 -2.20
C SER A 2 -28.05 -80.17 -3.14
N ILE A 3 -28.33 -80.16 -4.44
CA ILE A 3 -27.33 -79.84 -5.46
C ILE A 3 -26.94 -78.38 -5.18
N LEU A 4 -25.63 -78.14 -5.04
CA LEU A 4 -25.05 -76.81 -4.81
C LEU A 4 -25.75 -75.79 -5.72
N SER A 5 -26.39 -74.78 -5.15
CA SER A 5 -26.71 -73.58 -5.92
C SER A 5 -25.40 -72.99 -6.40
N LEU A 6 -25.21 -72.90 -7.72
CA LEU A 6 -24.03 -72.25 -8.28
C LEU A 6 -24.07 -70.78 -7.85
N ASP A 7 -23.05 -70.35 -7.11
CA ASP A 7 -22.95 -68.98 -6.60
C ASP A 7 -22.38 -68.07 -7.70
N TYR A 8 -23.28 -67.48 -8.47
CA TYR A 8 -22.92 -66.61 -9.58
C TYR A 8 -22.26 -65.30 -9.10
N GLU A 9 -22.56 -64.82 -7.89
CA GLU A 9 -21.90 -63.63 -7.32
C GLU A 9 -20.41 -63.86 -7.12
N SER A 10 -20.02 -65.04 -6.63
CA SER A 10 -18.59 -65.40 -6.49
C SER A 10 -17.88 -65.49 -7.84
N LEU A 11 -18.56 -65.97 -8.89
CA LEU A 11 -18.00 -66.05 -10.24
C LEU A 11 -17.85 -64.66 -10.88
N LEU A 12 -18.84 -63.79 -10.69
CA LEU A 12 -18.80 -62.40 -11.16
C LEU A 12 -17.71 -61.60 -10.45
N SER A 13 -17.56 -61.75 -9.13
CA SER A 13 -16.47 -61.12 -8.36
C SER A 13 -15.08 -61.62 -8.78
N GLU A 14 -14.95 -62.90 -9.14
CA GLU A 14 -13.71 -63.43 -9.70
C GLU A 14 -13.38 -62.73 -11.04
N ILE A 15 -14.38 -62.45 -11.89
CA ILE A 15 -14.18 -61.68 -13.14
C ILE A 15 -13.77 -60.23 -12.85
N GLU A 16 -14.42 -59.57 -11.90
CA GLU A 16 -14.10 -58.19 -11.50
C GLU A 16 -12.67 -58.04 -10.96
N SER A 17 -12.10 -59.11 -10.37
CA SER A 17 -10.71 -59.11 -9.88
C SER A 17 -9.64 -59.01 -10.99
N GLY A 18 -10.03 -59.16 -12.27
CA GLY A 18 -9.17 -58.86 -13.43
C GLY A 18 -7.98 -59.81 -13.64
N SER A 19 -7.89 -60.92 -12.91
CA SER A 19 -6.81 -61.90 -13.10
C SER A 19 -6.89 -62.56 -14.48
N SER A 20 -5.76 -62.69 -15.18
CA SER A 20 -5.68 -63.22 -16.55
C SER A 20 -6.18 -64.67 -16.69
N GLY A 21 -6.36 -65.39 -15.59
CA GLY A 21 -6.95 -66.74 -15.54
C GLY A 21 -8.40 -66.80 -15.07
N SER A 22 -8.99 -65.68 -14.65
CA SER A 22 -10.32 -65.64 -14.03
C SER A 22 -11.43 -66.12 -14.98
N ILE A 23 -11.44 -65.62 -16.22
CA ILE A 23 -12.43 -66.03 -17.23
C ILE A 23 -12.33 -67.53 -17.53
N ALA A 24 -11.11 -68.06 -17.65
CA ALA A 24 -10.87 -69.48 -17.87
C ALA A 24 -11.34 -70.34 -16.68
N ASN A 25 -11.12 -69.86 -15.45
CA ASN A 25 -11.60 -70.52 -14.23
C ASN A 25 -13.13 -70.53 -14.13
N VAL A 26 -13.78 -69.42 -14.45
CA VAL A 26 -15.25 -69.30 -14.45
C VAL A 26 -15.86 -70.22 -15.51
N ILE A 27 -15.34 -70.22 -16.73
CA ILE A 27 -15.77 -71.14 -17.79
C ILE A 27 -15.57 -72.60 -17.38
N ARG A 28 -14.44 -72.93 -16.72
CA ARG A 28 -14.19 -74.28 -16.20
C ARG A 28 -15.21 -74.67 -15.12
N LYS A 29 -15.48 -73.79 -14.14
CA LYS A 29 -16.46 -74.03 -13.07
C LYS A 29 -17.88 -74.20 -13.62
N LEU A 30 -18.29 -73.37 -14.59
CA LEU A 30 -19.59 -73.50 -15.27
C LEU A 30 -19.73 -74.85 -15.98
N ARG A 31 -18.68 -75.27 -16.70
CA ARG A 31 -18.66 -76.55 -17.41
C ARG A 31 -18.64 -77.76 -16.47
N GLU A 32 -17.87 -77.68 -15.39
CA GLU A 32 -17.85 -78.71 -14.33
C GLU A 32 -19.23 -78.86 -13.69
N TYR A 33 -19.91 -77.75 -13.41
CA TYR A 33 -21.28 -77.76 -12.89
C TYR A 33 -22.27 -78.44 -13.85
N GLU A 34 -22.27 -78.09 -15.14
CA GLU A 34 -23.14 -78.72 -16.14
C GLU A 34 -22.90 -80.24 -16.25
N VAL A 35 -21.64 -80.70 -16.20
CA VAL A 35 -21.29 -82.12 -16.23
C VAL A 35 -21.76 -82.85 -14.97
N THR A 36 -21.66 -82.22 -13.79
CA THR A 36 -22.16 -82.81 -12.54
C THR A 36 -23.69 -82.90 -12.51
N ALA A 37 -24.39 -81.89 -13.03
CA ALA A 37 -25.84 -81.89 -13.16
C ALA A 37 -26.34 -83.00 -14.12
N TYR A 38 -25.61 -83.23 -15.21
CA TYR A 38 -25.84 -84.33 -16.15
C TYR A 38 -25.68 -85.70 -15.51
N ASN A 39 -24.56 -85.92 -14.81
CA ASN A 39 -24.30 -87.20 -14.12
C ASN A 39 -25.30 -87.47 -12.98
N ALA A 40 -25.89 -86.43 -12.39
CA ALA A 40 -26.92 -86.55 -11.36
C ALA A 40 -28.34 -86.80 -11.90
N GLY A 41 -28.54 -86.78 -13.23
CA GLY A 41 -29.85 -87.02 -13.87
C GLY A 41 -30.86 -85.88 -13.70
N VAL A 42 -30.41 -84.68 -13.27
CA VAL A 42 -31.28 -83.53 -12.93
C VAL A 42 -31.30 -82.47 -14.03
N GLY A 43 -30.55 -82.66 -15.11
CA GLY A 43 -30.53 -81.77 -16.28
C GLY A 43 -29.45 -82.17 -17.28
N GLY A 44 -29.58 -81.73 -18.53
CA GLY A 44 -28.58 -81.96 -19.59
C GLY A 44 -27.53 -80.86 -19.70
N PRO A 45 -26.47 -81.04 -20.51
CA PRO A 45 -25.64 -79.93 -20.99
C PRO A 45 -26.44 -79.10 -22.01
N THR A 46 -27.46 -78.39 -21.53
CA THR A 46 -28.37 -77.57 -22.34
C THR A 46 -27.86 -76.15 -22.56
N GLY A 47 -26.74 -75.75 -21.93
CA GLY A 47 -26.21 -74.38 -21.99
C GLY A 47 -27.05 -73.37 -21.20
N GLU A 48 -28.07 -73.82 -20.47
CA GLU A 48 -28.99 -72.95 -19.72
C GLU A 48 -28.26 -72.22 -18.57
N VAL A 49 -27.28 -72.87 -17.94
CA VAL A 49 -26.46 -72.29 -16.87
C VAL A 49 -25.56 -71.18 -17.43
N VAL A 50 -24.97 -71.41 -18.60
CA VAL A 50 -24.16 -70.42 -19.30
C VAL A 50 -25.02 -69.23 -19.77
N ALA A 51 -26.23 -69.49 -20.28
CA ALA A 51 -27.15 -68.44 -20.68
C ALA A 51 -27.61 -67.57 -19.49
N LYS A 52 -27.88 -68.19 -18.33
CA LYS A 52 -28.21 -67.47 -17.08
C LYS A 52 -27.03 -66.63 -16.59
N PHE A 53 -25.83 -67.19 -16.61
CA PHE A 53 -24.61 -66.45 -16.24
C PHE A 53 -24.36 -65.24 -17.15
N ILE A 54 -24.55 -65.40 -18.47
CA ILE A 54 -24.43 -64.29 -19.42
C ILE A 54 -25.48 -63.21 -19.12
N ALA A 55 -26.72 -63.58 -18.81
CA ALA A 55 -27.76 -62.62 -18.47
C ALA A 55 -27.46 -61.83 -17.18
N GLU A 56 -26.90 -62.49 -16.16
CA GLU A 56 -26.46 -61.82 -14.92
C GLU A 56 -25.22 -60.94 -15.16
N LEU A 57 -24.29 -61.37 -16.01
CA LEU A 57 -23.14 -60.56 -16.44
C LEU A 57 -23.62 -59.29 -17.20
N ASP A 58 -24.57 -59.43 -18.12
CA ASP A 58 -25.15 -58.30 -18.86
C ASP A 58 -25.84 -57.31 -17.90
N GLN A 59 -26.55 -57.81 -16.89
CA GLN A 59 -27.14 -56.97 -15.85
C GLN A 59 -26.07 -56.21 -15.06
N LEU A 60 -25.00 -56.87 -14.64
CA LEU A 60 -23.89 -56.24 -13.94
C LEU A 60 -23.20 -55.16 -14.80
N ILE A 61 -23.01 -55.42 -16.09
CA ILE A 61 -22.45 -54.45 -17.04
C ILE A 61 -23.35 -53.21 -17.12
N ILE A 62 -24.66 -53.39 -17.20
CA ILE A 62 -25.62 -52.29 -17.21
C ILE A 62 -25.54 -51.48 -15.91
N GLU A 63 -25.53 -52.16 -14.76
CA GLU A 63 -25.42 -51.52 -13.44
C GLU A 63 -24.12 -50.71 -13.30
N ARG A 64 -22.98 -51.28 -13.71
CA ARG A 64 -21.68 -50.59 -13.72
C ARG A 64 -21.65 -49.41 -14.67
N ASN A 65 -22.25 -49.52 -15.86
CA ASN A 65 -22.34 -48.39 -16.79
C ASN A 65 -23.16 -47.24 -16.21
N ILE A 66 -24.28 -47.53 -15.54
CA ILE A 66 -25.10 -46.53 -14.85
C ILE A 66 -24.28 -45.87 -13.72
N GLU A 67 -23.52 -46.65 -12.95
CA GLU A 67 -22.66 -46.14 -11.88
C GLU A 67 -21.54 -45.24 -12.41
N ILE A 68 -20.89 -45.63 -13.51
CA ILE A 68 -19.89 -44.83 -14.21
C ILE A 68 -20.52 -43.52 -14.71
N GLU A 69 -21.65 -43.58 -15.42
CA GLU A 69 -22.33 -42.40 -15.91
C GLU A 69 -22.71 -41.44 -14.79
N ARG A 70 -23.25 -41.96 -13.68
CA ARG A 70 -23.59 -41.16 -12.49
C ARG A 70 -22.36 -40.49 -11.89
N THR A 71 -21.27 -41.22 -11.75
CA THR A 71 -20.01 -40.72 -11.18
C THR A 71 -19.39 -39.65 -12.09
N CYS A 72 -19.33 -39.92 -13.39
CA CYS A 72 -18.87 -38.95 -14.39
C CYS A 72 -19.73 -37.68 -14.37
N ASN A 73 -21.06 -37.81 -14.36
CA ASN A 73 -21.94 -36.65 -14.36
C ASN A 73 -21.75 -35.78 -13.11
N HIS A 74 -21.61 -36.39 -11.93
CA HIS A 74 -21.31 -35.67 -10.69
C HIS A 74 -19.98 -34.91 -10.76
N HIS A 75 -18.92 -35.54 -11.29
CA HIS A 75 -17.63 -34.87 -11.45
C HIS A 75 -17.66 -33.75 -12.51
N TYR A 76 -18.39 -33.94 -13.61
CA TYR A 76 -18.56 -32.90 -14.62
C TYR A 76 -19.32 -31.69 -14.08
N GLU A 77 -20.36 -31.91 -13.29
CA GLU A 77 -21.11 -30.85 -12.63
C GLU A 77 -20.20 -30.06 -11.66
N GLY A 78 -19.48 -30.75 -10.77
CA GLY A 78 -18.54 -30.11 -9.84
C GLY A 78 -17.41 -29.36 -10.54
N LEU A 79 -16.90 -29.87 -11.66
CA LEU A 79 -15.91 -29.18 -12.47
C LEU A 79 -16.49 -27.92 -13.13
N ALA A 80 -17.70 -27.99 -13.65
CA ALA A 80 -18.38 -26.85 -14.27
C ALA A 80 -18.62 -25.74 -13.24
N ASP A 81 -19.05 -26.10 -12.03
CA ASP A 81 -19.25 -25.14 -10.94
C ASP A 81 -17.94 -24.50 -10.49
N SER A 82 -16.90 -25.31 -10.28
CA SER A 82 -15.56 -24.78 -9.95
C SER A 82 -15.03 -23.83 -11.03
N THR A 83 -15.31 -24.12 -12.30
CA THR A 83 -14.92 -23.24 -13.41
C THR A 83 -15.69 -21.91 -13.40
N ARG A 84 -17.00 -21.94 -13.08
CA ARG A 84 -17.81 -20.72 -12.94
C ARG A 84 -17.32 -19.86 -11.78
N GLU A 85 -17.02 -20.47 -10.64
CA GLU A 85 -16.47 -19.78 -9.47
C GLU A 85 -15.13 -19.10 -9.81
N LEU A 86 -14.23 -19.78 -10.52
CA LEU A 86 -12.97 -19.19 -10.96
C LEU A 86 -13.17 -17.96 -11.86
N VAL A 87 -14.15 -18.00 -12.76
CA VAL A 87 -14.48 -16.83 -13.61
C VAL A 87 -15.01 -15.68 -12.76
N SER A 88 -15.89 -15.95 -11.78
CA SER A 88 -16.38 -14.92 -10.84
C SER A 88 -15.23 -14.28 -10.06
N ILE A 89 -14.32 -15.09 -9.52
CA ILE A 89 -13.13 -14.60 -8.80
C ILE A 89 -12.25 -13.73 -9.71
N GLN A 90 -12.10 -14.11 -10.98
CA GLN A 90 -11.34 -13.33 -11.95
C GLN A 90 -11.99 -11.96 -12.21
N GLU A 91 -13.31 -11.90 -12.32
CA GLU A 91 -14.05 -10.64 -12.49
C GLU A 91 -13.91 -9.76 -11.24
N GLU A 92 -14.12 -10.32 -10.05
CA GLU A 92 -13.96 -9.62 -8.77
C GLU A 92 -12.54 -9.08 -8.58
N ALA A 93 -11.51 -9.87 -8.90
CA ALA A 93 -10.13 -9.43 -8.86
C ALA A 93 -9.86 -8.28 -9.87
N GLY A 94 -10.53 -8.31 -11.02
CA GLY A 94 -10.48 -7.22 -12.00
C GLY A 94 -11.07 -5.91 -11.45
N VAL A 95 -12.23 -5.98 -10.81
CA VAL A 95 -12.86 -4.83 -10.15
C VAL A 95 -11.98 -4.29 -9.03
N LEU A 96 -11.47 -5.16 -8.16
CA LEU A 96 -10.59 -4.77 -7.06
C LEU A 96 -9.32 -4.07 -7.58
N LYS A 97 -8.72 -4.59 -8.65
CA LYS A 97 -7.56 -3.96 -9.29
C LYS A 97 -7.89 -2.56 -9.83
N ALA A 98 -9.06 -2.39 -10.45
CA ALA A 98 -9.50 -1.08 -10.94
C ALA A 98 -9.68 -0.08 -9.79
N GLN A 99 -10.33 -0.49 -8.70
CA GLN A 99 -10.51 0.34 -7.50
C GLN A 99 -9.17 0.68 -6.83
N MET A 100 -8.23 -0.27 -6.78
CA MET A 100 -6.89 -0.03 -6.25
C MET A 100 -6.15 1.04 -7.07
N LEU A 101 -6.24 0.99 -8.40
CA LEU A 101 -5.61 1.98 -9.29
C LEU A 101 -6.26 3.36 -9.15
N GLU A 102 -7.58 3.43 -9.01
CA GLU A 102 -8.31 4.67 -8.76
C GLU A 102 -7.89 5.31 -7.43
N ASN A 103 -7.87 4.52 -6.35
CA ASN A 103 -7.42 4.98 -5.03
C ASN A 103 -5.95 5.41 -5.06
N TYR A 104 -5.08 4.65 -5.74
CA TYR A 104 -3.67 5.02 -5.89
C TYR A 104 -3.53 6.39 -6.56
N LYS A 105 -4.30 6.65 -7.63
CA LYS A 105 -4.30 7.94 -8.31
C LYS A 105 -4.80 9.05 -7.40
N ALA A 106 -5.92 8.85 -6.70
CA ALA A 106 -6.47 9.85 -5.79
C ALA A 106 -5.50 10.20 -4.65
N ILE A 107 -4.82 9.19 -4.08
CA ILE A 107 -3.78 9.39 -3.06
C ILE A 107 -2.59 10.15 -3.65
N GLN A 108 -2.13 9.78 -4.85
CA GLN A 108 -1.01 10.47 -5.49
C GLN A 108 -1.32 11.95 -5.75
N ASP A 109 -2.54 12.26 -6.18
CA ASP A 109 -2.99 13.63 -6.41
C ASP A 109 -2.99 14.42 -5.08
N GLN A 110 -3.50 13.84 -3.99
CA GLN A 110 -3.46 14.45 -2.65
C GLN A 110 -2.04 14.65 -2.12
N VAL A 111 -1.14 13.69 -2.36
CA VAL A 111 0.28 13.80 -1.97
C VAL A 111 0.96 14.94 -2.73
N ASN A 112 0.65 15.11 -4.02
CA ASN A 112 1.19 16.21 -4.82
C ASN A 112 0.69 17.57 -4.29
N GLU A 113 -0.61 17.70 -4.04
CA GLU A 113 -1.21 18.93 -3.48
C GLU A 113 -0.62 19.27 -2.09
N LEU A 114 -0.45 18.26 -1.23
CA LEU A 114 0.20 18.44 0.07
C LEU A 114 1.67 18.84 -0.09
N GLY A 115 2.36 18.31 -1.09
CA GLY A 115 3.72 18.69 -1.44
C GLY A 115 3.82 20.18 -1.79
N GLU A 116 2.92 20.65 -2.66
CA GLU A 116 2.84 22.08 -3.03
C GLU A 116 2.57 22.96 -1.79
N ALA A 117 1.56 22.63 -0.99
CA ALA A 117 1.25 23.35 0.25
C ALA A 117 2.43 23.37 1.24
N SER A 118 3.18 22.27 1.35
CA SER A 118 4.36 22.20 2.19
C SER A 118 5.50 23.10 1.68
N THR A 119 5.67 23.21 0.37
CA THR A 119 6.67 24.13 -0.20
C THR A 119 6.29 25.59 0.02
N GLU A 120 5.01 25.92 -0.11
CA GLU A 120 4.49 27.26 0.18
C GLU A 120 4.69 27.62 1.66
N LEU A 121 4.38 26.70 2.58
CA LEU A 121 4.61 26.89 4.01
C LEU A 121 6.10 27.11 4.32
N SER A 122 6.99 26.35 3.69
CA SER A 122 8.43 26.55 3.84
C SER A 122 8.85 27.94 3.38
N ASN A 123 8.32 28.43 2.26
CA ASN A 123 8.59 29.79 1.77
C ASN A 123 8.07 30.85 2.73
N CYS A 124 6.88 30.65 3.31
CA CYS A 124 6.36 31.52 4.37
C CYS A 124 7.27 31.56 5.59
N HIS A 125 7.82 30.42 6.03
CA HIS A 125 8.79 30.39 7.14
C HIS A 125 10.06 31.18 6.83
N VAL A 126 10.60 31.07 5.61
CA VAL A 126 11.75 31.88 5.18
C VAL A 126 11.38 33.37 5.18
N MET A 127 10.20 33.72 4.69
CA MET A 127 9.71 35.11 4.71
C MET A 127 9.58 35.63 6.14
N LEU A 128 9.02 34.85 7.07
CA LEU A 128 8.92 35.21 8.47
C LEU A 128 10.30 35.42 9.10
N SER A 129 11.27 34.52 8.85
CA SER A 129 12.64 34.70 9.34
C SER A 129 13.30 35.97 8.80
N ASN A 130 13.06 36.32 7.53
CA ASN A 130 13.54 37.57 6.96
C ASN A 130 12.88 38.78 7.62
N ILE A 131 11.58 38.70 7.94
CA ILE A 131 10.86 39.75 8.65
C ILE A 131 11.41 39.91 10.08
N ASP A 132 11.64 38.82 10.80
CA ASP A 132 12.19 38.85 12.15
C ASP A 132 13.59 39.47 12.15
N GLN A 133 14.46 39.11 11.21
CA GLN A 133 15.77 39.75 11.03
C GLN A 133 15.65 41.25 10.71
N CYS A 134 14.65 41.65 9.91
CA CYS A 134 14.37 43.07 9.66
C CYS A 134 13.91 43.79 10.94
N ILE A 135 13.05 43.16 11.74
CA ILE A 135 12.57 43.71 13.00
C ILE A 135 13.74 43.89 13.97
N GLU A 136 14.57 42.88 14.17
CA GLU A 136 15.76 42.96 15.03
C GLU A 136 16.72 44.08 14.57
N ALA A 137 16.92 44.20 13.25
CA ALA A 137 17.73 45.28 12.69
C ALA A 137 17.13 46.66 12.98
N LEU A 138 15.81 46.82 12.83
CA LEU A 138 15.11 48.08 13.13
C LEU A 138 15.16 48.42 14.63
N GLU A 139 14.95 47.43 15.50
CA GLU A 139 15.02 47.58 16.96
C GLU A 139 16.42 48.02 17.41
N LEU A 140 17.47 47.50 16.79
CA LEU A 140 18.85 47.94 17.06
C LEU A 140 19.10 49.40 16.62
N CYS A 141 18.47 49.84 15.53
CA CYS A 141 18.67 51.17 14.97
C CYS A 141 17.84 52.26 15.68
N LEU A 142 16.66 51.90 16.21
CA LEU A 142 15.72 52.82 16.84
C LEU A 142 16.34 53.67 17.98
N PRO A 143 17.04 53.12 18.98
CA PRO A 143 17.62 53.91 20.07
C PRO A 143 18.71 54.88 19.60
N ILE A 144 19.43 54.53 18.53
CA ILE A 144 20.50 55.35 17.97
C ILE A 144 19.92 56.58 17.29
N ILE A 145 18.85 56.40 16.53
CA ILE A 145 18.11 57.49 15.88
C ILE A 145 17.47 58.39 16.94
N ASP A 146 16.88 57.83 18.00
CA ASP A 146 16.33 58.61 19.10
C ASP A 146 17.41 59.45 19.79
N GLN A 147 18.55 58.85 20.15
CA GLN A 147 19.68 59.58 20.75
C GLN A 147 20.23 60.67 19.85
N TYR A 148 20.34 60.42 18.55
CA TYR A 148 20.76 61.43 17.57
C TYR A 148 19.76 62.60 17.52
N SER A 149 18.45 62.32 17.51
CA SER A 149 17.42 63.37 17.57
C SER A 149 17.49 64.19 18.87
N ARG A 150 17.84 63.55 19.99
CA ARG A 150 18.04 64.21 21.30
C ARG A 150 19.27 65.11 21.30
N VAL A 151 20.32 64.76 20.53
CA VAL A 151 21.47 65.65 20.31
C VAL A 151 21.01 66.89 19.56
N GLU A 152 20.29 66.75 18.44
CA GLU A 152 19.81 67.89 17.65
C GLU A 152 18.95 68.84 18.51
N ARG A 153 17.99 68.32 19.29
CA ARG A 153 17.20 69.14 20.23
C ARG A 153 18.04 69.81 21.33
N SER A 154 19.07 69.13 21.83
CA SER A 154 19.95 69.71 22.87
C SER A 154 20.82 70.85 22.33
N ILE A 155 21.11 70.84 21.04
CA ILE A 155 21.80 71.94 20.34
C ILE A 155 20.83 73.13 20.19
N GLU A 156 19.59 72.89 19.77
CA GLU A 156 18.53 73.91 19.67
C GLU A 156 18.25 74.58 21.02
N ASP A 157 18.21 73.80 22.09
CA ASP A 157 17.99 74.28 23.46
C ASP A 157 19.22 74.99 24.09
N GLY A 158 20.32 75.14 23.36
CA GLY A 158 21.55 75.80 23.85
C GLY A 158 22.35 74.99 24.87
N ARG A 159 22.00 73.72 25.12
CA ARG A 159 22.68 72.82 26.08
C ARG A 159 23.85 72.09 25.41
N TYR A 160 24.81 72.85 24.90
CA TYR A 160 25.94 72.34 24.10
C TYR A 160 26.80 71.28 24.80
N TYR A 161 27.02 71.40 26.11
CA TYR A 161 27.78 70.40 26.89
C TYR A 161 27.06 69.05 26.98
N HIS A 162 25.73 69.08 27.15
CA HIS A 162 24.90 67.88 27.18
C HIS A 162 24.87 67.19 25.81
N ALA A 163 24.73 67.98 24.74
CA ALA A 163 24.80 67.51 23.35
C ALA A 163 26.14 66.83 23.05
N LEU A 164 27.28 67.43 23.44
CA LEU A 164 28.62 66.86 23.26
C LEU A 164 28.80 65.51 23.99
N LYS A 165 28.26 65.40 25.22
CA LYS A 165 28.36 64.17 26.01
C LYS A 165 27.56 63.01 25.40
N ILE A 166 26.35 63.29 24.90
CA ILE A 166 25.53 62.27 24.21
C ILE A 166 26.21 61.88 22.88
N LEU A 167 26.74 62.86 22.14
CA LEU A 167 27.42 62.63 20.86
C LEU A 167 28.67 61.75 21.02
N GLU A 168 29.47 61.96 22.08
CA GLU A 168 30.63 61.13 22.39
C GLU A 168 30.25 59.68 22.75
N HIS A 169 29.14 59.50 23.47
CA HIS A 169 28.62 58.16 23.80
C HIS A 169 28.15 57.41 22.55
N LEU A 170 27.48 58.14 21.63
CA LEU A 170 26.99 57.65 20.35
C LEU A 170 28.16 57.21 19.45
N GLU A 171 29.26 57.95 19.46
CA GLU A 171 30.50 57.65 18.71
C GLU A 171 31.24 56.40 19.24
N LYS A 172 31.38 56.26 20.56
CA LYS A 172 32.21 55.20 21.16
C LYS A 172 31.49 53.87 21.37
N THR A 173 30.18 53.88 21.60
CA THR A 173 29.46 52.67 22.08
C THR A 173 28.48 52.14 21.04
N GLN A 174 27.77 53.03 20.36
CA GLN A 174 26.63 52.67 19.51
C GLN A 174 27.05 52.49 18.05
N LEU A 175 28.04 53.26 17.59
CA LEU A 175 28.54 53.20 16.22
C LEU A 175 29.23 51.88 15.85
N GLU A 176 29.87 51.21 16.81
CA GLU A 176 30.43 49.86 16.59
C GLU A 176 29.34 48.81 16.38
N GLN A 177 28.20 48.95 17.05
CA GLN A 177 27.09 47.99 17.01
C GLN A 177 26.34 48.01 15.67
N ILE A 178 26.35 49.14 14.95
CA ILE A 178 25.66 49.30 13.67
C ILE A 178 26.59 49.34 12.45
N ARG A 179 27.88 49.00 12.59
CA ARG A 179 28.85 49.03 11.47
C ARG A 179 28.39 48.28 10.22
N GLN A 180 27.54 47.27 10.38
CA GLN A 180 26.99 46.48 9.29
C GLN A 180 25.93 47.21 8.44
N PHE A 181 25.37 48.33 8.93
CA PHE A 181 24.34 49.08 8.20
C PHE A 181 24.93 50.28 7.47
N THR A 182 24.47 50.52 6.24
CA THR A 182 24.95 51.61 5.38
C THR A 182 24.73 53.01 5.99
N PHE A 183 23.68 53.21 6.79
CA PHE A 183 23.44 54.51 7.45
C PHE A 183 24.47 54.81 8.56
N SER A 184 25.12 53.79 9.12
CA SER A 184 26.19 53.95 10.12
C SER A 184 27.38 54.73 9.55
N GLU A 185 27.71 54.50 8.27
CA GLU A 185 28.77 55.22 7.59
C GLU A 185 28.41 56.71 7.40
N ALA A 186 27.15 56.99 7.07
CA ALA A 186 26.65 58.36 6.97
C ALA A 186 26.67 59.08 8.33
N LEU A 187 26.29 58.38 9.41
CA LEU A 187 26.32 58.89 10.78
C LEU A 187 27.75 59.16 11.26
N SER A 188 28.67 58.24 10.99
CA SER A 188 30.10 58.35 11.29
C SER A 188 30.75 59.58 10.66
N ARG A 189 30.32 59.95 9.45
CA ARG A 189 30.83 61.15 8.76
C ARG A 189 30.22 62.45 9.28
N ARG A 190 28.99 62.40 9.82
CA ARG A 190 28.24 63.58 10.27
C ARG A 190 28.51 63.96 11.72
N ILE A 191 28.75 62.98 12.59
CA ILE A 191 29.08 63.18 14.01
C ILE A 191 30.29 64.11 14.24
N PRO A 192 31.44 63.94 13.55
CA PRO A 192 32.60 64.83 13.73
C PRO A 192 32.31 66.28 13.30
N LYS A 193 31.48 66.46 12.27
CA LYS A 193 31.07 67.79 11.78
C LYS A 193 30.18 68.50 12.79
N LEU A 194 29.16 67.81 13.30
CA LEU A 194 28.31 68.32 14.40
C LEU A 194 29.14 68.68 15.63
N ARG A 195 30.15 67.86 15.97
CA ARG A 195 31.06 68.16 17.08
C ARG A 195 31.84 69.46 16.86
N GLN A 196 32.29 69.71 15.64
CA GLN A 196 32.98 70.95 15.28
C GLN A 196 32.02 72.15 15.31
N GLU A 197 30.82 72.01 14.76
CA GLU A 197 29.78 73.06 14.78
C GLU A 197 29.40 73.45 16.21
N ILE A 198 29.13 72.48 17.08
CA ILE A 198 28.83 72.75 18.50
C ILE A 198 30.02 73.44 19.19
N LYS A 199 31.25 72.99 18.92
CA LYS A 199 32.45 73.64 19.48
C LYS A 199 32.56 75.09 19.03
N VAL A 200 32.38 75.37 17.74
CA VAL A 200 32.42 76.73 17.20
C VAL A 200 31.35 77.60 17.85
N VAL A 201 30.10 77.14 17.91
CA VAL A 201 28.99 77.91 18.52
C VAL A 201 29.18 78.10 20.03
N SER A 202 29.69 77.09 20.75
CA SER A 202 29.96 77.18 22.19
C SER A 202 31.16 78.07 22.55
N PHE A 203 32.10 78.28 21.62
CA PHE A 203 33.30 79.11 21.80
C PHE A 203 33.16 80.51 21.19
N ILE A 204 32.11 80.80 20.43
CA ILE A 204 31.74 82.18 20.08
C ILE A 204 31.12 82.78 21.35
N PRO A 205 31.75 83.77 22.01
CA PRO A 205 31.11 84.47 23.10
C PRO A 205 29.87 85.16 22.54
N ASN A 206 28.70 84.90 23.14
CA ASN A 206 27.51 85.72 22.92
C ASN A 206 27.90 87.19 23.10
N ASN A 207 27.78 87.96 22.02
CA ASN A 207 27.76 89.42 22.05
C ASN A 207 26.30 89.85 21.96
#